data_AF-A0A7Y7D481-F1
#
_entry.id   AF-A0A7Y7D481-F1
#
_cell.length_a   1.000
_cell.length_b   1.000
_cell.length_c   1.000
_cell.angle_alpha   90.00
_cell.angle_beta   90.00
_cell.angle_gamma   90.00
#
_symmetry.space_group_name_H-M   'P 1'
#
loop_
_entity.id
_entity.type
_entity.pdbx_description
1 polymer ?
#
loop_
_entity_poly.entity_id
_entity_poly.type
_entity_poly.pdbx_seq_one_letter_code
_entity_poly.pdbx_strand_id
1 'polypeptide(L)'
;MRRIAILIATTGGPVLVDRITPEPAPQSMVCLRRQSDVLPISADYDDFVRPGSGVIMREFGPYEEGAFRLDVSDVIGTGLSWQLGVFAAHAIFESDEHVLSDLETADQIIWLTGTVDYDLNVGDVDHMAEKVESSALMLSEYITKGTPIIFAAGQENAKFLEDHQPPQGITVVSLENTNDLLKVLGLVKEVPAQAPSRNTSFWPMAVLALLAVGAVFAYSQQETVSEKTEEVALEIDVTSDRGENPIFFYGDYLNLWVEVTQEAWVSCFYKQVDGTIFQLYPNDKVVEVQSFSPKHKHVLSGGNNATFAIQFGPPAGKEEVRCYASPNQIDIDPENPPHDVAVDVLRFDLKP
;
A
#
# COMPACT_ATOMS: atom_id res chain seq x y z
N MET A 1 28.18 4.82 -14.49
CA MET A 1 26.84 4.46 -14.01
C MET A 1 26.06 5.74 -13.80
N ARG A 2 24.85 5.80 -14.35
CA ARG A 2 23.93 6.93 -14.16
C ARG A 2 23.25 6.79 -12.80
N ARG A 3 23.17 7.89 -12.05
CA ARG A 3 22.61 7.92 -10.69
C ARG A 3 21.12 8.20 -10.75
N ILE A 4 20.33 7.28 -10.21
CA ILE A 4 18.87 7.34 -10.24
C ILE A 4 18.36 7.38 -8.80
N ALA A 5 17.58 8.39 -8.47
CA ALA A 5 16.80 8.40 -7.24
C ALA A 5 15.41 7.83 -7.51
N ILE A 6 15.01 6.81 -6.74
CA ILE A 6 13.68 6.23 -6.78
C ILE A 6 12.85 6.78 -5.63
N LEU A 7 11.79 7.52 -5.95
CA LEU A 7 10.80 8.00 -5.00
C LEU A 7 9.52 7.16 -5.12
N ILE A 8 9.08 6.58 -4.01
CA ILE A 8 7.78 5.93 -3.88
C ILE A 8 6.77 6.99 -3.44
N ALA A 9 5.69 7.20 -4.21
CA ALA A 9 4.61 8.08 -3.79
C ALA A 9 3.80 7.41 -2.68
N THR A 10 3.73 8.07 -1.53
CA THR A 10 2.86 7.67 -0.41
C THR A 10 2.00 8.86 0.00
N THR A 11 0.93 8.61 0.75
CA THR A 11 0.06 9.68 1.27
C THR A 11 0.74 10.52 2.35
N GLY A 12 1.76 9.98 3.03
CA GLY A 12 2.57 10.69 4.03
C GLY A 12 3.75 11.49 3.44
N GLY A 13 3.85 11.55 2.12
CA GLY A 13 4.97 12.15 1.40
C GLY A 13 5.79 11.12 0.60
N PRO A 14 6.63 11.57 -0.33
CA PRO A 14 7.42 10.70 -1.17
C PRO A 14 8.56 10.08 -0.36
N VAL A 15 8.70 8.76 -0.47
CA VAL A 15 9.72 7.98 0.25
C VAL A 15 10.84 7.59 -0.71
N LEU A 16 12.06 7.98 -0.40
CA LEU A 16 13.24 7.61 -1.18
C LEU A 16 13.66 6.18 -0.84
N VAL A 17 13.98 5.40 -1.87
CA VAL A 17 14.72 4.15 -1.72
C VAL A 17 16.21 4.47 -1.61
N ASP A 18 16.75 4.36 -0.40
CA ASP A 18 18.15 4.73 -0.13
C ASP A 18 19.14 3.69 -0.62
N ARG A 19 18.80 2.41 -0.46
CA ARG A 19 19.71 1.28 -0.73
C ARG A 19 18.98 -0.05 -0.74
N ILE A 20 19.47 -0.97 -1.58
CA ILE A 20 19.20 -2.40 -1.50
C ILE A 20 20.51 -3.13 -1.18
N THR A 21 20.46 -4.13 -0.31
CA THR A 21 21.63 -4.94 0.04
C THR A 21 21.19 -6.40 0.22
N PRO A 22 21.83 -7.36 -0.46
CA PRO A 22 21.69 -8.77 -0.14
C PRO A 22 22.23 -9.03 1.26
N GLU A 23 21.45 -9.69 2.09
CA GLU A 23 21.78 -10.02 3.47
C GLU A 23 21.64 -11.53 3.70
N PRO A 24 22.59 -12.17 4.41
CA PRO A 24 22.46 -13.55 4.85
C PRO A 24 21.47 -13.65 6.02
N ALA A 25 20.21 -13.31 5.77
CA ALA A 25 19.11 -13.29 6.72
C ALA A 25 18.00 -14.26 6.28
N PRO A 26 17.18 -14.76 7.22
CA PRO A 26 16.11 -15.70 6.90
C PRO A 26 14.95 -15.06 6.13
N GLN A 27 14.76 -13.76 6.26
CA GLN A 27 13.68 -13.00 5.63
C GLN A 27 14.16 -11.60 5.26
N SER A 28 13.58 -11.08 4.18
CA SER A 28 13.83 -9.74 3.69
C SER A 28 13.12 -8.72 4.57
N MET A 29 13.68 -7.53 4.66
CA MET A 29 13.17 -6.48 5.54
C MET A 29 13.32 -5.11 4.92
N VAL A 30 12.38 -4.24 5.26
CA VAL A 30 12.44 -2.82 4.95
C VAL A 30 12.81 -2.07 6.23
N CYS A 31 13.83 -1.23 6.18
CA CYS A 31 14.34 -0.52 7.34
C CYS A 31 14.36 0.99 7.13
N LEU A 32 14.08 1.73 8.19
CA LEU A 32 14.08 3.19 8.15
C LEU A 32 15.51 3.76 8.22
N ARG A 33 15.89 4.59 7.25
CA ARG A 33 17.11 5.43 7.25
C ARG A 33 18.40 4.69 7.61
N ARG A 34 18.56 3.44 7.15
CA ARG A 34 19.71 2.58 7.45
C ARG A 34 19.86 2.22 8.94
N GLN A 35 18.79 2.36 9.72
CA GLN A 35 18.72 2.00 11.15
C GLN A 35 18.12 0.61 11.34
N SER A 36 18.06 0.12 12.58
CA SER A 36 17.51 -1.20 12.90
C SER A 36 15.98 -1.25 12.95
N ASP A 37 15.28 -0.12 12.76
CA ASP A 37 13.84 -0.02 12.77
C ASP A 37 13.24 -0.69 11.53
N VAL A 38 12.62 -1.85 11.73
CA VAL A 38 11.96 -2.65 10.67
C VAL A 38 10.55 -2.13 10.46
N LEU A 39 10.19 -1.84 9.21
CA LEU A 39 8.87 -1.31 8.85
C LEU A 39 7.82 -2.43 8.73
N PRO A 40 6.54 -2.14 9.01
CA PRO A 40 5.45 -3.13 8.96
C PRO A 40 5.31 -3.87 7.62
N ILE A 41 5.64 -3.21 6.49
CA ILE A 41 5.57 -3.81 5.15
C ILE A 41 6.63 -4.89 4.88
N SER A 42 7.50 -5.21 5.85
CA SER A 42 8.61 -6.14 5.65
C SER A 42 8.15 -7.56 5.31
N ALA A 43 7.02 -8.02 5.85
CA ALA A 43 6.47 -9.33 5.52
C ALA A 43 6.03 -9.38 4.04
N ASP A 44 5.29 -8.36 3.59
CA ASP A 44 4.85 -8.27 2.18
C ASP A 44 6.03 -8.08 1.23
N TYR A 45 7.07 -7.35 1.66
CA TYR A 45 8.31 -7.22 0.90
C TYR A 45 9.06 -8.56 0.79
N ASP A 46 9.16 -9.33 1.88
CA ASP A 46 9.73 -10.67 1.86
C ASP A 46 9.00 -11.57 0.86
N ASP A 47 7.66 -11.55 0.85
CA ASP A 47 6.87 -12.30 -0.12
C ASP A 47 7.08 -11.81 -1.56
N PHE A 48 7.21 -10.50 -1.76
CA PHE A 48 7.46 -9.90 -3.07
C PHE A 48 8.82 -10.28 -3.67
N VAL A 49 9.82 -10.58 -2.83
CA VAL A 49 11.15 -11.02 -3.28
C VAL A 49 11.42 -12.51 -3.10
N ARG A 50 10.52 -13.27 -2.48
CA ARG A 50 10.74 -14.67 -2.11
C ARG A 50 11.05 -15.57 -3.33
N PRO A 51 12.06 -16.46 -3.25
CA PRO A 51 12.27 -17.48 -4.27
C PRO A 51 11.02 -18.34 -4.52
N GLY A 52 10.64 -18.51 -5.79
CA GLY A 52 9.54 -19.37 -6.23
C GLY A 52 8.17 -18.69 -6.34
N SER A 53 7.90 -17.63 -5.56
CA SER A 53 6.61 -16.92 -5.59
C SER A 53 6.72 -15.40 -5.77
N GLY A 54 7.86 -14.81 -5.43
CA GLY A 54 8.08 -13.37 -5.50
C GLY A 54 8.34 -12.87 -6.92
N VAL A 55 7.81 -11.69 -7.22
CA VAL A 55 7.98 -10.99 -8.49
C VAL A 55 9.45 -10.72 -8.79
N ILE A 56 10.22 -10.29 -7.79
CA ILE A 56 11.64 -9.93 -7.99
C ILE A 56 12.48 -11.15 -8.34
N MET A 57 12.28 -12.27 -7.64
CA MET A 57 13.00 -13.52 -7.96
C MET A 57 12.60 -14.10 -9.31
N ARG A 58 11.35 -13.92 -9.75
CA ARG A 58 10.90 -14.30 -11.10
C ARG A 58 11.64 -13.50 -12.18
N GLU A 59 11.75 -12.19 -11.99
CA GLU A 59 12.24 -11.28 -13.05
C GLU A 59 13.76 -11.13 -13.07
N PHE A 60 14.37 -11.05 -11.89
CA PHE A 60 15.78 -10.69 -11.73
C PHE A 60 16.64 -11.81 -11.17
N GLY A 61 16.00 -12.88 -10.66
CA GLY A 61 16.71 -14.03 -10.12
C GLY A 61 17.32 -14.97 -11.18
N PRO A 62 17.98 -16.05 -10.74
CA PRO A 62 18.12 -16.46 -9.34
C PRO A 62 19.24 -15.71 -8.60
N TYR A 63 19.01 -15.34 -7.34
CA TYR A 63 20.05 -14.91 -6.41
C TYR A 63 20.66 -16.09 -5.68
N GLU A 64 22.00 -16.16 -5.64
CA GLU A 64 22.70 -17.37 -5.19
C GLU A 64 22.56 -17.68 -3.69
N GLU A 65 22.18 -16.71 -2.85
CA GLU A 65 21.70 -16.94 -1.47
C GLU A 65 21.34 -15.59 -0.80
N GLY A 66 20.28 -15.56 0.01
CA GLY A 66 20.00 -14.46 0.93
C GLY A 66 18.64 -13.80 0.78
N ALA A 67 18.29 -13.04 1.80
CA ALA A 67 17.19 -12.10 1.84
C ALA A 67 17.68 -10.71 1.42
N PHE A 68 16.77 -9.77 1.22
CA PHE A 68 17.13 -8.39 0.94
C PHE A 68 16.86 -7.48 2.12
N ARG A 69 17.77 -6.56 2.37
CA ARG A 69 17.52 -5.37 3.16
C ARG A 69 17.30 -4.18 2.23
N LEU A 70 16.12 -3.57 2.35
CA LEU A 70 15.76 -2.34 1.69
C LEU A 70 15.78 -1.20 2.71
N ASP A 71 16.64 -0.20 2.53
CA ASP A 71 16.64 0.99 3.37
C ASP A 71 15.84 2.11 2.68
N VAL A 72 14.94 2.77 3.42
CA VAL A 72 14.09 3.86 2.91
C VAL A 72 14.11 5.10 3.79
N SER A 73 13.86 6.28 3.22
CA SER A 73 14.00 7.55 3.94
C SER A 73 12.90 7.85 4.95
N ASP A 74 11.71 7.27 4.77
CA ASP A 74 10.56 7.44 5.66
C ASP A 74 9.67 6.19 5.72
N VAL A 75 8.70 6.19 6.64
CA VAL A 75 7.76 5.10 6.83
C VAL A 75 6.87 4.96 5.59
N ILE A 76 6.69 3.71 5.15
CA ILE A 76 5.70 3.34 4.13
C ILE A 76 4.54 2.66 4.85
N GLY A 77 3.31 3.12 4.56
CA GLY A 77 2.08 2.54 5.11
C GLY A 77 1.77 1.14 4.57
N THR A 78 0.67 0.55 5.01
CA THR A 78 0.30 -0.85 4.74
C THR A 78 -0.28 -1.12 3.34
N GLY A 79 -0.42 -0.10 2.50
CA GLY A 79 -0.89 -0.28 1.11
C GLY A 79 0.16 -0.91 0.20
N LEU A 80 -0.26 -1.40 -0.98
CA LEU A 80 0.63 -2.05 -1.95
C LEU A 80 1.27 -1.11 -2.97
N SER A 81 1.08 0.21 -2.84
CA SER A 81 1.56 1.20 -3.82
C SER A 81 3.07 1.33 -3.92
N TRP A 82 3.81 0.72 -3.00
CA TRP A 82 5.27 0.69 -2.99
C TRP A 82 5.87 -0.34 -3.95
N GLN A 83 5.10 -1.36 -4.38
CA GLN A 83 5.61 -2.49 -5.15
C GLN A 83 6.31 -2.04 -6.43
N LEU A 84 5.73 -1.09 -7.17
CA LEU A 84 6.35 -0.57 -8.40
C LEU A 84 7.68 0.13 -8.15
N GLY A 85 7.79 0.94 -7.09
CA GLY A 85 9.03 1.62 -6.75
C GLY A 85 10.12 0.65 -6.27
N VAL A 86 9.73 -0.36 -5.50
CA VAL A 86 10.66 -1.42 -5.08
C VAL A 86 11.11 -2.29 -6.25
N PHE A 87 10.22 -2.59 -7.19
CA PHE A 87 10.57 -3.26 -8.44
C PHE A 87 11.61 -2.46 -9.22
N ALA A 88 11.40 -1.15 -9.40
CA ALA A 88 12.36 -0.28 -10.08
C ALA A 88 13.74 -0.26 -9.38
N ALA A 89 13.74 -0.24 -8.04
CA ALA A 89 14.96 -0.24 -7.27
C ALA A 89 15.76 -1.55 -7.45
N HIS A 90 15.08 -2.70 -7.49
CA HIS A 90 15.71 -3.98 -7.82
C HIS A 90 16.22 -4.04 -9.27
N ALA A 91 15.48 -3.48 -10.22
CA ALA A 91 15.93 -3.36 -11.61
C ALA A 91 17.23 -2.55 -11.73
N ILE A 92 17.36 -1.47 -10.94
CA ILE A 92 18.59 -0.67 -10.87
C ILE A 92 19.69 -1.43 -10.15
N PHE A 93 19.38 -2.14 -9.07
CA PHE A 93 20.34 -2.94 -8.31
C PHE A 93 21.01 -4.02 -9.17
N GLU A 94 20.25 -4.65 -10.09
CA GLU A 94 20.79 -5.61 -11.07
C GLU A 94 21.52 -4.99 -12.27
N SER A 95 21.42 -3.68 -12.44
CA SER A 95 21.97 -3.01 -13.61
C SER A 95 23.46 -2.68 -13.44
N ASP A 96 24.25 -2.94 -14.49
CA ASP A 96 25.62 -2.40 -14.60
C ASP A 96 25.65 -0.95 -15.10
N GLU A 97 24.51 -0.41 -15.55
CA GLU A 97 24.40 0.91 -16.19
C GLU A 97 23.97 2.00 -15.20
N HIS A 98 23.18 1.62 -14.19
CA HIS A 98 22.56 2.52 -13.24
C HIS A 98 22.96 2.19 -11.80
N VAL A 99 22.82 3.17 -10.91
CA VAL A 99 23.01 2.98 -9.47
C VAL A 99 22.00 3.83 -8.71
N LEU A 100 21.48 3.31 -7.61
CA LEU A 100 20.62 4.07 -6.69
C LEU A 100 21.42 5.23 -6.08
N SER A 101 20.79 6.41 -6.00
CA SER A 101 21.39 7.59 -5.39
C SER A 101 20.40 8.32 -4.48
N ASP A 102 20.93 9.21 -3.64
CA ASP A 102 20.13 10.25 -3.01
C ASP A 102 19.64 11.28 -4.05
N LEU A 103 18.72 12.14 -3.61
CA LEU A 103 18.12 13.17 -4.46
C LEU A 103 19.09 14.30 -4.83
N GLU A 104 20.09 14.60 -4.00
CA GLU A 104 21.04 15.69 -4.25
C GLU A 104 22.07 15.35 -5.34
N THR A 105 22.37 14.07 -5.50
CA THR A 105 23.35 13.58 -6.48
C THR A 105 22.74 12.86 -7.68
N ALA A 106 21.41 12.74 -7.72
CA ALA A 106 20.68 12.08 -8.78
C ALA A 106 20.85 12.81 -10.12
N ASP A 107 21.15 12.04 -11.18
CA ASP A 107 21.08 12.54 -12.55
C ASP A 107 19.64 12.53 -13.08
N GLN A 108 18.75 11.78 -12.42
CA GLN A 108 17.31 11.70 -12.69
C GLN A 108 16.54 11.17 -11.47
N ILE A 109 15.34 11.70 -11.26
CA ILE A 109 14.38 11.22 -10.25
C ILE A 109 13.27 10.45 -10.97
N ILE A 110 12.99 9.24 -10.50
CA ILE A 110 11.84 8.44 -10.93
C ILE A 110 10.88 8.36 -9.76
N TRP A 111 9.71 8.95 -9.93
CA TRP A 111 8.64 9.01 -8.94
C TRP A 111 7.54 8.02 -9.32
N LEU A 112 7.31 7.04 -8.46
CA LEU A 112 6.57 5.82 -8.79
C LEU A 112 5.46 5.54 -7.78
N THR A 113 4.34 5.03 -8.28
CA THR A 113 3.26 4.48 -7.46
C THR A 113 2.52 3.42 -8.27
N GLY A 114 2.20 2.30 -7.65
CA GLY A 114 1.47 1.23 -8.32
C GLY A 114 1.71 -0.13 -7.68
N THR A 115 0.80 -1.05 -7.98
CA THR A 115 0.98 -2.47 -7.67
C THR A 115 1.73 -3.17 -8.80
N VAL A 116 2.38 -4.28 -8.48
CA VAL A 116 2.98 -5.17 -9.49
C VAL A 116 2.54 -6.58 -9.17
N ASP A 117 1.81 -7.19 -10.09
CA ASP A 117 1.37 -8.57 -9.92
C ASP A 117 2.46 -9.58 -10.35
N TYR A 118 2.20 -10.86 -10.10
CA TYR A 118 3.13 -11.93 -10.49
C TYR A 118 3.40 -11.94 -12.00
N ASP A 119 2.42 -11.56 -12.82
CA ASP A 119 2.51 -11.50 -14.28
C ASP A 119 3.12 -10.22 -14.83
N LEU A 120 3.66 -9.39 -13.93
CA LEU A 120 4.35 -8.14 -14.21
C LEU A 120 3.43 -7.04 -14.73
N ASN A 121 2.11 -7.17 -14.56
CA ASN A 121 1.19 -6.09 -14.85
C ASN A 121 1.31 -5.03 -13.76
N VAL A 122 1.18 -3.76 -14.19
CA VAL A 122 1.16 -2.62 -13.27
C VAL A 122 -0.28 -2.23 -13.02
N GLY A 123 -0.71 -2.32 -11.77
CA GLY A 123 -2.04 -1.91 -11.35
C GLY A 123 -2.07 -0.51 -10.76
N ASP A 124 -3.19 0.17 -10.97
CA ASP A 124 -3.50 1.45 -10.35
C ASP A 124 -3.70 1.32 -8.83
N VAL A 125 -3.56 2.45 -8.14
CA VAL A 125 -3.74 2.56 -6.70
C VAL A 125 -4.52 3.81 -6.32
N ASP A 126 -5.06 3.78 -5.11
CA ASP A 126 -5.89 4.87 -4.59
C ASP A 126 -5.05 6.06 -4.09
N HIS A 127 -5.78 7.11 -3.72
CA HIS A 127 -5.27 8.32 -3.06
C HIS A 127 -4.24 9.11 -3.87
N MET A 128 -4.46 9.20 -5.19
CA MET A 128 -3.55 9.91 -6.08
C MET A 128 -3.48 11.41 -5.78
N ALA A 129 -4.60 12.05 -5.40
CA ALA A 129 -4.61 13.46 -5.05
C ALA A 129 -3.69 13.74 -3.85
N GLU A 130 -3.83 12.95 -2.78
CA GLU A 130 -3.05 13.08 -1.55
C GLU A 130 -1.56 12.77 -1.78
N LYS A 131 -1.24 11.76 -2.59
CA LYS A 131 0.15 11.43 -2.98
C LYS A 131 0.81 12.56 -3.76
N VAL A 132 0.07 13.22 -4.65
CA VAL A 132 0.57 14.35 -5.43
C VAL A 132 0.79 15.57 -4.54
N GLU A 133 -0.18 15.90 -3.70
CA GLU A 133 -0.10 17.04 -2.77
C GLU A 133 1.07 16.88 -1.79
N SER A 134 1.17 15.72 -1.14
CA SER A 134 2.23 15.42 -0.18
C SER A 134 3.64 15.38 -0.81
N SER A 135 3.74 15.16 -2.13
CA SER A 135 5.00 15.18 -2.86
C SER A 135 5.37 16.56 -3.42
N ALA A 136 4.40 17.49 -3.51
CA ALA A 136 4.58 18.75 -4.22
C ALA A 136 5.73 19.60 -3.67
N LEU A 137 5.81 19.74 -2.34
CA LEU A 137 6.85 20.58 -1.72
C LEU A 137 8.26 20.05 -2.02
N MET A 138 8.48 18.75 -1.82
CA MET A 138 9.79 18.13 -2.09
C MET A 138 10.15 18.23 -3.57
N LEU A 139 9.24 17.84 -4.47
CA LEU A 139 9.52 17.83 -5.91
C LEU A 139 9.75 19.25 -6.47
N SER A 140 9.10 20.28 -5.91
CA SER A 140 9.28 21.67 -6.35
C SER A 140 10.72 22.16 -6.24
N GLU A 141 11.47 21.68 -5.24
CA GLU A 141 12.89 21.99 -5.06
C GLU A 141 13.70 21.46 -6.24
N TYR A 142 13.49 20.19 -6.61
CA TYR A 142 14.26 19.53 -7.67
C TYR A 142 13.86 19.98 -9.07
N ILE A 143 12.60 20.36 -9.26
CA ILE A 143 12.14 21.06 -10.48
C ILE A 143 12.91 22.37 -10.65
N THR A 144 13.04 23.16 -9.58
CA THR A 144 13.78 24.44 -9.61
C THR A 144 15.26 24.23 -9.87
N LYS A 145 15.85 23.15 -9.35
CA LYS A 145 17.24 22.73 -9.66
C LYS A 145 17.41 22.23 -11.11
N GLY A 146 16.31 21.98 -11.83
CA GLY A 146 16.34 21.45 -13.20
C GLY A 146 16.66 19.96 -13.29
N THR A 147 16.47 19.22 -12.19
CA THR A 147 16.67 17.76 -12.19
C THR A 147 15.52 17.10 -12.93
N PRO A 148 15.76 16.23 -13.94
CA PRO A 148 14.69 15.56 -14.66
C PRO A 148 13.87 14.66 -13.73
N ILE A 149 12.55 14.84 -13.73
CA ILE A 149 11.62 14.01 -12.95
C ILE A 149 10.71 13.27 -13.91
N ILE A 150 10.64 11.94 -13.78
CA ILE A 150 9.63 11.13 -14.43
C ILE A 150 8.67 10.61 -13.39
N PHE A 151 7.38 10.90 -13.55
CA PHE A 151 6.33 10.19 -12.84
C PHE A 151 5.88 9.00 -13.70
N ALA A 152 5.89 7.80 -13.14
CA ALA A 152 5.34 6.63 -13.82
C ALA A 152 4.43 5.81 -12.90
N ALA A 153 3.28 5.41 -13.42
CA ALA A 153 2.24 4.70 -12.68
C ALA A 153 1.36 3.88 -13.64
N GLY A 154 0.39 3.15 -13.09
CA GLY A 154 -0.68 2.52 -13.87
C GLY A 154 -1.46 3.53 -14.72
N GLN A 155 -2.26 3.03 -15.66
CA GLN A 155 -2.87 3.86 -16.69
C GLN A 155 -3.79 4.94 -16.13
N GLU A 156 -4.66 4.60 -15.16
CA GLU A 156 -5.59 5.57 -14.59
C GLU A 156 -4.88 6.58 -13.70
N ASN A 157 -3.85 6.16 -12.96
CA ASN A 157 -3.05 7.02 -12.10
C ASN A 157 -2.15 7.99 -12.91
N ALA A 158 -1.56 7.53 -14.00
CA ALA A 158 -0.83 8.39 -14.93
C ALA A 158 -1.75 9.42 -15.58
N LYS A 159 -2.92 8.96 -16.06
CA LYS A 159 -3.96 9.82 -16.60
C LYS A 159 -4.44 10.86 -15.58
N PHE A 160 -4.62 10.46 -14.32
CA PHE A 160 -4.99 11.37 -13.25
C PHE A 160 -3.99 12.53 -13.15
N LEU A 161 -2.69 12.24 -13.13
CA LEU A 161 -1.69 13.31 -13.02
C LEU A 161 -1.68 14.20 -14.26
N GLU A 162 -1.77 13.62 -15.46
CA GLU A 162 -1.86 14.36 -16.73
C GLU A 162 -3.05 15.33 -16.76
N ASP A 163 -4.24 14.84 -16.38
CA ASP A 163 -5.46 15.65 -16.36
C ASP A 163 -5.37 16.83 -15.36
N HIS A 164 -4.54 16.69 -14.32
CA HIS A 164 -4.27 17.74 -13.32
C HIS A 164 -3.08 18.65 -13.66
N GLN A 165 -2.51 18.52 -14.87
CA GLN A 165 -1.47 19.40 -15.42
C GLN A 165 -0.26 19.54 -14.47
N PRO A 166 0.60 18.51 -14.38
CA PRO A 166 1.72 18.55 -13.45
C PRO A 166 2.66 19.72 -13.78
N PRO A 167 3.40 20.25 -12.80
CA PRO A 167 4.34 21.34 -13.04
C PRO A 167 5.33 21.03 -14.17
N GLN A 168 5.73 22.08 -14.89
CA GLN A 168 6.78 21.96 -15.92
C GLN A 168 8.06 21.37 -15.29
N GLY A 169 8.55 20.26 -15.83
CA GLY A 169 9.69 19.52 -15.30
C GLY A 169 9.38 18.08 -14.91
N ILE A 170 8.10 17.73 -14.75
CA ILE A 170 7.66 16.34 -14.57
C ILE A 170 7.17 15.77 -15.91
N THR A 171 7.76 14.66 -16.33
CA THR A 171 7.27 13.86 -17.46
C THR A 171 6.42 12.73 -16.92
N VAL A 172 5.18 12.61 -17.40
CA VAL A 172 4.28 11.52 -17.00
C VAL A 172 4.37 10.36 -17.98
N VAL A 173 4.43 9.14 -17.46
CA VAL A 173 4.44 7.91 -18.25
C VAL A 173 3.41 6.93 -17.69
N SER A 174 2.51 6.49 -18.56
CA SER A 174 1.57 5.39 -18.29
C SER A 174 2.25 4.04 -18.50
N LEU A 175 2.02 3.11 -17.58
CA LEU A 175 2.59 1.77 -17.59
C LEU A 175 1.46 0.74 -17.63
N GLU A 176 1.55 -0.23 -18.54
CA GLU A 176 0.68 -1.41 -18.51
C GLU A 176 1.35 -2.56 -17.74
N ASN A 177 2.67 -2.64 -17.84
CA ASN A 177 3.49 -3.69 -17.26
C ASN A 177 4.89 -3.17 -16.91
N THR A 178 5.66 -3.98 -16.18
CA THR A 178 7.00 -3.57 -15.73
C THR A 178 8.02 -3.44 -16.87
N ASN A 179 7.82 -4.08 -18.02
CA ASN A 179 8.70 -3.90 -19.17
C ASN A 179 8.59 -2.46 -19.73
N ASP A 180 7.44 -1.80 -19.62
CA ASP A 180 7.34 -0.37 -19.94
C ASP A 180 8.19 0.48 -18.99
N LEU A 181 8.21 0.15 -17.70
CA LEU A 181 9.09 0.79 -16.72
C LEU A 181 10.57 0.52 -17.04
N LEU A 182 10.95 -0.70 -17.41
CA LEU A 182 12.32 -1.01 -17.81
C LEU A 182 12.75 -0.19 -19.03
N LYS A 183 11.85 0.09 -19.99
CA LYS A 183 12.15 1.00 -21.12
C LYS A 183 12.38 2.42 -20.63
N VAL A 184 11.56 2.92 -19.70
CA VAL A 184 11.72 4.25 -19.09
C VAL A 184 13.08 4.37 -18.38
N LEU A 185 13.51 3.31 -17.71
CA LEU A 185 14.81 3.23 -17.05
C LEU A 185 15.98 2.99 -18.03
N GLY A 186 15.71 2.72 -19.31
CA GLY A 186 16.73 2.38 -20.30
C GLY A 186 17.39 1.01 -20.08
N LEU A 187 16.68 0.08 -19.42
CA LEU A 187 17.20 -1.23 -19.02
C LEU A 187 16.76 -2.39 -19.93
N VAL A 188 15.93 -2.13 -20.93
CA VAL A 188 15.61 -3.15 -21.92
C VAL A 188 16.80 -3.37 -22.84
N LYS A 189 17.46 -4.52 -22.69
CA LYS A 189 18.37 -5.03 -23.72
C LYS A 189 17.54 -5.30 -24.97
N GLU A 190 17.86 -4.66 -26.09
CA GLU A 190 17.30 -5.06 -27.38
C GLU A 190 17.63 -6.54 -27.60
N VAL A 191 16.67 -7.42 -27.38
CA VAL A 191 16.76 -8.80 -27.84
C VAL A 191 16.51 -8.73 -29.34
N PRO A 192 17.48 -9.08 -30.22
CA PRO A 192 17.20 -9.20 -31.64
C PRO A 192 16.06 -10.19 -31.78
N ALA A 193 14.96 -9.76 -32.39
CA ALA A 193 13.77 -10.57 -32.58
C ALA A 193 14.17 -11.95 -33.13
N GLN A 194 14.08 -12.99 -32.29
CA GLN A 194 14.21 -14.35 -32.77
C GLN A 194 13.01 -14.61 -33.67
N ALA A 195 13.32 -14.89 -34.94
CA ALA A 195 12.34 -15.18 -35.96
C ALA A 195 11.37 -16.28 -35.48
N PRO A 196 10.08 -16.18 -35.81
CA PRO A 196 9.08 -17.14 -35.36
C PRO A 196 9.50 -18.54 -35.80
N SER A 197 9.79 -19.41 -34.83
CA SER A 197 10.08 -20.80 -35.13
C SER A 197 8.86 -21.39 -35.86
N ARG A 198 9.12 -21.86 -37.08
CA ARG A 198 8.11 -22.39 -37.97
C ARG A 198 7.51 -23.63 -37.34
N ASN A 199 6.24 -23.49 -36.96
CA ASN A 199 5.35 -24.60 -36.68
C ASN A 199 5.34 -25.54 -37.91
N THR A 200 5.85 -26.75 -37.74
CA THR A 200 5.66 -27.84 -38.71
C THR A 200 4.84 -28.93 -38.04
N SER A 201 3.58 -28.97 -38.45
CA SER A 201 2.61 -30.03 -38.17
C SER A 201 2.92 -31.30 -38.98
N PHE A 202 2.32 -32.42 -38.54
CA PHE A 202 2.21 -33.79 -39.08
C PHE A 202 3.19 -34.81 -38.49
N TRP A 203 2.78 -35.95 -37.89
CA TRP A 203 1.52 -36.73 -37.94
C TRP A 203 1.46 -37.70 -36.72
N PRO A 204 0.33 -38.38 -36.42
CA PRO A 204 0.02 -38.99 -35.13
C PRO A 204 0.43 -40.47 -35.03
N MET A 205 0.68 -40.92 -33.81
CA MET A 205 0.51 -42.32 -33.41
C MET A 205 -0.12 -42.34 -32.03
N ALA A 206 -1.44 -42.53 -32.02
CA ALA A 206 -2.12 -43.13 -30.90
C ALA A 206 -1.71 -44.61 -30.84
N VAL A 207 -1.40 -45.09 -29.63
CA VAL A 207 -1.68 -46.42 -29.04
C VAL A 207 -0.63 -46.67 -27.94
N LEU A 208 -1.10 -47.07 -26.75
CA LEU A 208 -0.40 -47.30 -25.46
C LEU A 208 -0.24 -46.02 -24.63
N ALA A 209 -0.90 -45.79 -23.49
CA ALA A 209 -1.41 -46.71 -22.49
C ALA A 209 -2.63 -46.11 -21.75
N LEU A 210 -3.82 -46.56 -22.15
CA LEU A 210 -4.95 -46.73 -21.23
C LEU A 210 -4.60 -47.93 -20.35
N LEU A 211 -4.04 -47.70 -19.15
CA LEU A 211 -4.00 -48.62 -17.99
C LEU A 211 -3.12 -47.99 -16.87
N ALA A 212 -3.53 -46.83 -16.32
CA ALA A 212 -2.97 -46.30 -15.07
C ALA A 212 -3.88 -45.30 -14.34
N VAL A 213 -5.19 -45.28 -14.65
CA VAL A 213 -6.17 -44.36 -14.03
C VAL A 213 -6.95 -45.04 -12.88
N GLY A 214 -6.58 -46.24 -12.45
CA GLY A 214 -7.39 -47.05 -11.53
C GLY A 214 -6.79 -47.40 -10.16
N ALA A 215 -5.54 -47.02 -9.84
CA ALA A 215 -4.83 -47.63 -8.69
C ALA A 215 -3.99 -46.69 -7.81
N VAL A 216 -4.24 -45.37 -7.85
CA VAL A 216 -3.64 -44.43 -6.87
C VAL A 216 -4.71 -43.66 -6.07
N PHE A 217 -5.98 -43.83 -6.38
CA PHE A 217 -7.10 -43.18 -5.69
C PHE A 217 -7.52 -43.83 -4.35
N ALA A 218 -6.67 -44.69 -3.77
CA ALA A 218 -7.00 -45.48 -2.59
C ALA A 218 -5.92 -45.51 -1.50
N TYR A 219 -5.00 -44.54 -1.45
CA TYR A 219 -4.00 -44.49 -0.37
C TYR A 219 -3.50 -43.08 0.02
N SER A 220 -4.37 -42.07 -0.02
CA SER A 220 -4.13 -40.84 0.73
C SER A 220 -5.44 -40.25 1.26
N GLN A 221 -6.10 -41.00 2.14
CA GLN A 221 -6.87 -40.32 3.17
C GLN A 221 -5.95 -39.95 4.32
N GLN A 222 -6.14 -38.72 4.77
CA GLN A 222 -6.17 -38.33 6.18
C GLN A 222 -5.00 -37.49 6.68
N GLU A 223 -4.94 -36.24 6.20
CA GLU A 223 -4.82 -35.11 7.12
C GLU A 223 -6.04 -34.20 6.91
N THR A 224 -7.15 -34.57 7.55
CA THR A 224 -8.14 -33.56 7.97
C THR A 224 -7.42 -32.66 8.98
N VAL A 225 -6.88 -31.55 8.50
CA VAL A 225 -6.58 -30.41 9.35
C VAL A 225 -7.93 -29.98 9.92
N SER A 226 -8.15 -30.32 11.17
CA SER A 226 -9.21 -29.73 11.98
C SER A 226 -8.89 -28.25 12.06
N GLU A 227 -9.45 -27.46 11.16
CA GLU A 227 -9.53 -26.02 11.30
C GLU A 227 -10.38 -25.78 12.56
N LYS A 228 -9.69 -25.65 13.70
CA LYS A 228 -10.26 -25.00 14.86
C LYS A 228 -10.59 -23.60 14.37
N THR A 229 -11.88 -23.35 14.11
CA THR A 229 -12.41 -21.99 14.12
C THR A 229 -12.12 -21.46 15.52
N GLU A 230 -10.98 -20.78 15.68
CA GLU A 230 -10.82 -19.86 16.80
C GLU A 230 -11.94 -18.83 16.62
N GLU A 231 -12.87 -18.79 17.58
CA GLU A 231 -13.78 -17.66 17.73
C GLU A 231 -12.91 -16.43 17.90
N VAL A 232 -12.61 -15.75 16.79
CA VAL A 232 -11.98 -14.43 16.80
C VAL A 232 -12.92 -13.54 17.59
N ALA A 233 -12.45 -12.88 18.63
CA ALA A 233 -13.26 -11.93 19.38
C ALA A 233 -13.62 -10.75 18.46
N LEU A 234 -14.78 -10.11 18.68
CA LEU A 234 -15.09 -8.87 17.97
C LEU A 234 -14.09 -7.81 18.44
N GLU A 235 -13.38 -7.23 17.50
CA GLU A 235 -12.45 -6.12 17.70
C GLU A 235 -12.82 -5.01 16.72
N ILE A 236 -12.50 -3.78 17.11
CA ILE A 236 -12.71 -2.56 16.33
C ILE A 236 -11.42 -1.76 16.37
N ASP A 237 -10.99 -1.26 15.22
CA ASP A 237 -9.85 -0.35 15.09
C ASP A 237 -10.34 0.99 14.55
N VAL A 238 -9.97 2.08 15.21
CA VAL A 238 -10.36 3.45 14.89
C VAL A 238 -9.12 4.28 14.59
N THR A 239 -9.01 4.74 13.34
CA THR A 239 -7.85 5.51 12.88
C THR A 239 -8.27 6.75 12.10
N SER A 240 -7.30 7.60 11.78
CA SER A 240 -7.47 8.63 10.77
C SER A 240 -6.43 8.50 9.65
N ASP A 241 -6.60 9.34 8.63
CA ASP A 241 -5.61 9.58 7.57
C ASP A 241 -4.25 10.08 8.10
N ARG A 242 -4.18 10.52 9.36
CA ARG A 242 -2.98 10.99 10.05
C ARG A 242 -2.46 9.97 11.09
N GLY A 243 -3.00 8.75 11.12
CA GLY A 243 -2.57 7.67 12.01
C GLY A 243 -3.27 7.65 13.38
N GLU A 244 -2.65 7.00 14.37
CA GLU A 244 -3.26 6.69 15.67
C GLU A 244 -3.17 7.83 16.70
N ASN A 245 -2.18 8.72 16.56
CA ASN A 245 -1.97 9.87 17.46
C ASN A 245 -1.80 11.17 16.67
N PRO A 246 -2.81 11.57 15.87
CA PRO A 246 -2.66 12.66 14.95
C PRO A 246 -2.65 14.02 15.66
N ILE A 247 -2.07 15.01 14.99
CA ILE A 247 -2.19 16.42 15.37
C ILE A 247 -3.07 17.09 14.33
N PHE A 248 -4.11 17.78 14.78
CA PHE A 248 -5.01 18.59 13.95
C PHE A 248 -4.87 20.06 14.29
N PHE A 249 -5.17 20.91 13.32
CA PHE A 249 -5.24 22.37 13.43
C PHE A 249 -6.68 22.84 13.21
N TYR A 250 -7.02 24.03 13.69
CA TYR A 250 -8.34 24.60 13.40
C TYR A 250 -8.58 24.72 11.90
N GLY A 251 -9.79 24.36 11.47
CA GLY A 251 -10.16 24.31 10.07
C GLY A 251 -9.83 23.00 9.38
N ASP A 252 -9.01 22.12 9.97
CA ASP A 252 -8.77 20.77 9.47
C ASP A 252 -10.06 19.95 9.48
N TYR A 253 -10.13 18.96 8.59
CA TYR A 253 -11.20 17.97 8.58
C TYR A 253 -10.73 16.65 9.17
N LEU A 254 -11.59 16.00 9.96
CA LEU A 254 -11.36 14.64 10.42
C LEU A 254 -11.73 13.66 9.31
N ASN A 255 -10.76 12.86 8.88
CA ASN A 255 -10.97 11.65 8.11
C ASN A 255 -11.01 10.45 9.06
N LEU A 256 -12.20 10.05 9.51
CA LEU A 256 -12.37 8.96 10.48
C LEU A 256 -12.57 7.63 9.76
N TRP A 257 -11.76 6.65 10.13
CA TRP A 257 -11.79 5.31 9.57
C TRP A 257 -12.05 4.27 10.66
N VAL A 258 -12.88 3.28 10.34
CA VAL A 258 -13.21 2.20 11.26
C VAL A 258 -13.10 0.86 10.55
N GLU A 259 -12.41 -0.09 11.18
CA GLU A 259 -12.32 -1.48 10.77
C GLU A 259 -12.85 -2.38 11.88
N VAL A 260 -13.47 -3.49 11.50
CA VAL A 260 -14.01 -4.49 12.43
C VAL A 260 -13.57 -5.89 12.01
N THR A 261 -13.29 -6.76 12.98
CA THR A 261 -12.86 -8.15 12.69
C THR A 261 -14.02 -9.06 12.31
N GLN A 262 -15.25 -8.68 12.68
CA GLN A 262 -16.50 -9.37 12.38
C GLN A 262 -17.56 -8.37 11.97
N GLU A 263 -18.64 -8.85 11.34
CA GLU A 263 -19.77 -7.98 11.03
C GLU A 263 -20.36 -7.37 12.31
N ALA A 264 -20.42 -6.03 12.38
CA ALA A 264 -20.83 -5.35 13.60
C ALA A 264 -21.51 -4.00 13.34
N TRP A 265 -22.38 -3.61 14.25
CA TRP A 265 -22.97 -2.29 14.32
C TRP A 265 -22.04 -1.36 15.07
N VAL A 266 -21.71 -0.22 14.47
CA VAL A 266 -20.77 0.75 15.02
C VAL A 266 -21.49 2.00 15.51
N SER A 267 -21.10 2.50 16.69
CA SER A 267 -21.45 3.84 17.15
C SER A 267 -20.21 4.60 17.60
N CYS A 268 -20.01 5.81 17.10
CA CYS A 268 -18.86 6.66 17.41
C CYS A 268 -19.30 7.94 18.10
N PHE A 269 -18.50 8.38 19.06
CA PHE A 269 -18.73 9.56 19.87
C PHE A 269 -17.46 10.42 19.91
N TYR A 270 -17.62 11.72 19.71
CA TYR A 270 -16.53 12.69 19.81
C TYR A 270 -16.61 13.41 21.15
N LYS A 271 -15.50 13.42 21.89
CA LYS A 271 -15.37 14.06 23.18
C LYS A 271 -14.37 15.21 23.10
N GLN A 272 -14.86 16.41 23.39
CA GLN A 272 -14.07 17.63 23.42
C GLN A 272 -13.29 17.78 24.73
N VAL A 273 -12.33 18.70 24.72
CA VAL A 273 -11.50 19.03 25.89
C VAL A 273 -12.31 19.51 27.11
N ASP A 274 -13.47 20.13 26.89
CA ASP A 274 -14.36 20.59 27.95
C ASP A 274 -15.23 19.46 28.55
N GLY A 275 -15.10 18.24 28.01
CA GLY A 275 -15.84 17.06 28.42
C GLY A 275 -17.16 16.87 27.68
N THR A 276 -17.57 17.79 26.80
CA THR A 276 -18.78 17.64 25.99
C THR A 276 -18.63 16.47 25.03
N ILE A 277 -19.66 15.61 24.98
CA ILE A 277 -19.71 14.43 24.11
C ILE A 277 -20.79 14.63 23.06
N PHE A 278 -20.46 14.34 21.80
CA PHE A 278 -21.37 14.36 20.66
C PHE A 278 -21.41 12.98 20.01
N GLN A 279 -22.60 12.53 19.62
CA GLN A 279 -22.72 11.35 18.77
C GLN A 279 -22.29 11.70 17.35
N LEU A 280 -21.21 11.06 16.91
CA LEU A 280 -20.59 11.26 15.61
C LEU A 280 -21.20 10.31 14.58
N TYR A 281 -21.42 9.05 14.96
CA TYR A 281 -22.03 8.04 14.11
C TYR A 281 -22.88 7.05 14.93
N PRO A 282 -24.04 6.61 14.44
CA PRO A 282 -24.81 7.27 13.36
C PRO A 282 -25.25 8.68 13.80
N ASN A 283 -25.49 9.58 12.84
CA ASN A 283 -25.96 10.93 13.11
C ASN A 283 -27.13 11.31 12.17
N ASP A 284 -27.64 12.54 12.27
CA ASP A 284 -28.79 13.02 11.49
C ASP A 284 -28.55 13.08 9.96
N LYS A 285 -27.30 12.96 9.50
CA LYS A 285 -26.93 12.88 8.09
C LYS A 285 -26.94 11.44 7.56
N VAL A 286 -26.88 10.44 8.44
CA VAL A 286 -26.90 9.03 8.06
C VAL A 286 -28.36 8.59 7.86
N VAL A 287 -28.76 8.47 6.60
CA VAL A 287 -30.14 8.14 6.20
C VAL A 287 -30.50 6.68 6.52
N GLU A 288 -29.53 5.78 6.38
CA GLU A 288 -29.68 4.36 6.67
C GLU A 288 -28.43 3.88 7.41
N VAL A 289 -28.65 3.27 8.58
CA VAL A 289 -27.58 2.67 9.38
C VAL A 289 -27.48 1.20 8.99
N GLN A 290 -26.28 0.79 8.58
CA GLN A 290 -25.98 -0.58 8.17
C GLN A 290 -24.87 -1.15 9.05
N SER A 291 -24.80 -2.48 9.15
CA SER A 291 -23.66 -3.16 9.78
C SER A 291 -22.40 -2.99 8.94
N PHE A 292 -21.26 -3.01 9.62
CA PHE A 292 -19.93 -2.87 9.04
C PHE A 292 -19.43 -4.26 8.72
N SER A 293 -19.07 -4.50 7.47
CA SER A 293 -18.48 -5.77 7.05
C SER A 293 -17.02 -5.89 7.53
N PRO A 294 -16.56 -7.11 7.86
CA PRO A 294 -15.18 -7.33 8.26
C PRO A 294 -14.20 -7.20 7.09
N LYS A 295 -12.92 -6.96 7.41
CA LYS A 295 -11.81 -6.81 6.42
C LYS A 295 -12.01 -5.66 5.43
N HIS A 296 -12.89 -4.72 5.77
CA HIS A 296 -13.13 -3.52 4.99
C HIS A 296 -12.97 -2.30 5.87
N LYS A 297 -12.32 -1.28 5.31
CA LYS A 297 -12.11 0.00 5.96
C LYS A 297 -13.29 0.93 5.67
N HIS A 298 -14.09 1.19 6.69
CA HIS A 298 -15.27 2.04 6.58
C HIS A 298 -14.89 3.49 6.83
N VAL A 299 -15.07 4.34 5.82
CA VAL A 299 -14.80 5.78 5.94
C VAL A 299 -16.05 6.49 6.47
N LEU A 300 -15.97 6.96 7.71
CA LEU A 300 -17.10 7.61 8.39
C LEU A 300 -17.19 9.11 8.09
N SER A 301 -16.05 9.81 8.06
CA SER A 301 -16.01 11.24 7.79
C SER A 301 -14.89 11.62 6.83
N GLY A 302 -15.08 12.72 6.08
CA GLY A 302 -14.05 13.46 5.34
C GLY A 302 -13.49 12.84 4.04
N GLY A 303 -13.87 11.61 3.68
CA GLY A 303 -13.61 11.03 2.34
C GLY A 303 -14.70 11.31 1.30
N ASN A 304 -14.43 11.06 0.02
CA ASN A 304 -15.38 11.27 -1.10
C ASN A 304 -16.71 10.51 -0.97
N ASN A 305 -16.71 9.42 -0.20
CA ASN A 305 -17.87 8.57 0.07
C ASN A 305 -18.47 8.79 1.46
N ALA A 306 -17.93 9.72 2.25
CA ALA A 306 -18.42 9.99 3.60
C ALA A 306 -19.74 10.77 3.55
N THR A 307 -20.71 10.36 4.36
CA THR A 307 -22.02 11.01 4.42
C THR A 307 -21.96 12.38 5.13
N PHE A 308 -20.90 12.64 5.88
CA PHE A 308 -20.66 13.89 6.59
C PHE A 308 -19.16 14.18 6.72
N ALA A 309 -18.83 15.43 7.03
CA ALA A 309 -17.46 15.85 7.31
C ALA A 309 -17.44 16.61 8.64
N ILE A 310 -16.36 16.45 9.40
CA ILE A 310 -16.16 17.14 10.67
C ILE A 310 -15.02 18.10 10.47
N GLN A 311 -15.30 19.39 10.62
CA GLN A 311 -14.29 20.43 10.63
C GLN A 311 -13.97 20.80 12.07
N PHE A 312 -12.69 20.78 12.42
CA PHE A 312 -12.24 21.14 13.76
C PHE A 312 -12.24 22.65 13.96
N GLY A 313 -12.54 23.06 15.20
CA GLY A 313 -12.53 24.45 15.63
C GLY A 313 -12.19 24.55 17.11
N PRO A 314 -12.18 25.76 17.68
CA PRO A 314 -11.89 25.95 19.09
C PRO A 314 -12.84 25.14 20.00
N PRO A 315 -12.38 24.69 21.18
CA PRO A 315 -11.07 24.96 21.81
C PRO A 315 -9.94 23.98 21.45
N ALA A 316 -8.69 24.44 21.49
CA ALA A 316 -7.50 23.59 21.37
C ALA A 316 -7.30 22.74 22.63
N GLY A 317 -6.81 21.52 22.44
CA GLY A 317 -6.58 20.58 23.54
C GLY A 317 -6.51 19.14 23.07
N LYS A 318 -6.53 18.23 24.05
CA LYS A 318 -6.63 16.79 23.81
C LYS A 318 -8.08 16.41 23.67
N GLU A 319 -8.39 15.76 22.56
CA GLU A 319 -9.73 15.31 22.23
C GLU A 319 -9.69 13.84 21.80
N GLU A 320 -10.85 13.19 21.81
CA GLU A 320 -10.93 11.79 21.41
C GLU A 320 -12.19 11.49 20.61
N VAL A 321 -12.07 10.57 19.66
CA VAL A 321 -13.20 9.86 19.07
C VAL A 321 -13.16 8.44 19.58
N ARG A 322 -14.25 8.03 20.22
CA ARG A 322 -14.44 6.69 20.76
C ARG A 322 -15.52 5.98 19.98
N CYS A 323 -15.20 4.83 19.41
CA CYS A 323 -16.17 4.00 18.72
C CYS A 323 -16.38 2.68 19.44
N TYR A 324 -17.60 2.18 19.36
CA TYR A 324 -18.03 0.93 19.92
C TYR A 324 -18.59 0.04 18.81
N ALA A 325 -18.24 -1.24 18.81
CA ALA A 325 -18.79 -2.24 17.90
C ALA A 325 -19.57 -3.31 18.67
N SER A 326 -20.73 -3.68 18.14
CA SER A 326 -21.63 -4.69 18.71
C SER A 326 -22.14 -5.63 17.61
N PRO A 327 -22.29 -6.95 17.86
CA PRO A 327 -22.94 -7.86 16.91
C PRO A 327 -24.41 -7.49 16.62
N ASN A 328 -25.06 -6.81 17.56
CA ASN A 328 -26.46 -6.40 17.47
C ASN A 328 -26.58 -4.87 17.42
N GLN A 329 -27.58 -4.36 16.70
CA GLN A 329 -27.90 -2.93 16.71
C GLN A 329 -28.48 -2.57 18.09
N ILE A 330 -27.69 -1.86 18.88
CA ILE A 330 -28.03 -1.41 20.22
C ILE A 330 -27.75 0.08 20.35
N ASP A 331 -28.50 0.74 21.23
CA ASP A 331 -28.21 2.12 21.60
C ASP A 331 -27.08 2.13 22.65
N ILE A 332 -26.08 2.98 22.45
CA ILE A 332 -24.87 2.99 23.28
C ILE A 332 -24.81 4.31 24.05
N ASP A 333 -24.87 4.21 25.37
CA ASP A 333 -24.52 5.32 26.27
C ASP A 333 -22.98 5.36 26.40
N PRO A 334 -22.29 6.40 25.90
CA PRO A 334 -20.83 6.49 25.98
C PRO A 334 -20.31 6.64 27.42
N GLU A 335 -21.15 7.02 28.38
CA GLU A 335 -20.78 7.11 29.80
C GLU A 335 -20.94 5.77 30.52
N ASN A 336 -21.85 4.91 30.05
CA ASN A 336 -22.13 3.60 30.62
C ASN A 336 -22.31 2.53 29.52
N PRO A 337 -21.26 2.22 28.74
CA PRO A 337 -21.37 1.27 27.65
C PRO A 337 -21.63 -0.16 28.17
N PRO A 338 -22.34 -1.01 27.41
CA PRO A 338 -22.49 -2.43 27.74
C PRO A 338 -21.13 -3.13 27.87
N HIS A 339 -21.06 -4.22 28.63
CA HIS A 339 -19.78 -4.92 28.86
C HIS A 339 -19.31 -5.78 27.68
N ASP A 340 -20.18 -6.05 26.72
CA ASP A 340 -19.99 -6.97 25.60
C ASP A 340 -19.75 -6.27 24.25
N VAL A 341 -19.47 -4.96 24.27
CA VAL A 341 -19.08 -4.21 23.07
C VAL A 341 -17.56 -4.12 22.95
N ALA A 342 -17.05 -4.24 21.73
CA ALA A 342 -15.67 -3.89 21.43
C ALA A 342 -15.55 -2.37 21.40
N VAL A 343 -14.40 -1.82 21.82
CA VAL A 343 -14.17 -0.38 21.89
C VAL A 343 -12.76 -0.04 21.47
N ASP A 344 -12.62 1.03 20.70
CA ASP A 344 -11.33 1.66 20.43
C ASP A 344 -11.47 3.19 20.37
N VAL A 345 -10.35 3.87 20.58
CA VAL A 345 -10.28 5.31 20.82
C VAL A 345 -9.14 5.95 20.03
N LEU A 346 -9.50 6.78 19.06
CA LEU A 346 -8.59 7.70 18.40
C LEU A 346 -8.40 8.94 19.29
N ARG A 347 -7.17 9.16 19.76
CA ARG A 347 -6.81 10.34 20.57
C ARG A 347 -5.94 11.29 19.77
N PHE A 348 -6.20 12.59 19.88
CA PHE A 348 -5.45 13.57 19.11
C PHE A 348 -5.29 14.90 19.82
N ASP A 349 -4.28 15.66 19.39
CA ASP A 349 -4.04 17.02 19.84
C ASP A 349 -4.61 18.00 18.79
N LEU A 350 -5.59 18.82 19.19
CA LEU A 350 -6.11 19.91 18.40
C LEU A 350 -5.39 21.22 18.75
N LYS A 351 -4.85 21.91 17.75
CA LYS A 351 -4.06 23.13 17.88
C LYS A 351 -4.68 24.30 17.10
N PRO A 352 -4.35 25.55 17.47
CA PRO A 352 -4.83 26.73 16.77
C PRO A 352 -4.38 26.84 15.32
#